data_AF-A0ABD6F2H2-F1
#
_entry.id   AF-A0ABD6F2H2-F1
#
_cell.length_a   1.000
_cell.length_b   1.000
_cell.length_c   1.000
_cell.angle_alpha   90.00
_cell.angle_beta   90.00
_cell.angle_gamma   90.00
#
_symmetry.space_group_name_H-M   'P 1'
#
loop_
_entity.id
_entity.type
_entity.pdbx_description
1 polymer ?
#
loop_
_entity_poly.entity_id
_entity_poly.type
_entity_poly.pdbx_seq_one_letter_code
_entity_poly.pdbx_strand_id
1 'polypeptide(L)'
;MNIEMNMVNGQLPNLDLINLLVKLADKFALVPTVFNHKDQISWWDVMETCLKAAYSQAFVFNEGLHSVFGRYGIQAITIRTGEIGSPLLSFSDLGQICEGTLRSLNNILEKFHQSYFLYIMPNARSFISVAYYMPCIGLMMLPLVILMLRQWFIGNVDVLATPNSFLYFHLIGASIYVSVITVETNSLEYFRIIPLIALVLPYHLFFSLKPNEIESVRFLFNIEFSLFCGCLSLLNFSLALFIGFITVPLVLLISFVSLPKIAEGFFKIAAYAVHPVLISILYEFYVTNSTPTWKSLLSVYQYLTVSHFLYHSFTLPLICFALVPLWNILLQSAFA
;
A
#
# COMPACT_ATOMS: atom_id res chain seq x y z
N MET A 1 0.25 3.50 -27.51
CA MET A 1 1.58 3.28 -26.91
C MET A 1 1.40 3.34 -25.41
N ASN A 2 1.36 2.19 -24.72
CA ASN A 2 1.13 2.20 -23.28
C ASN A 2 2.45 2.40 -22.52
N ILE A 3 2.44 3.32 -21.57
CA ILE A 3 3.58 3.66 -20.73
C ILE A 3 3.34 3.05 -19.35
N GLU A 4 4.14 2.04 -19.00
CA GLU A 4 4.15 1.40 -17.70
C GLU A 4 5.30 1.95 -16.86
N MET A 5 5.00 2.26 -15.60
CA MET A 5 5.88 3.07 -14.76
C MET A 5 5.90 2.66 -13.30
N ASN A 6 5.04 1.76 -12.83
CA ASN A 6 5.01 1.46 -11.39
C ASN A 6 6.24 0.64 -11.01
N MET A 7 6.97 1.13 -10.02
CA MET A 7 8.10 0.44 -9.43
C MET A 7 7.71 -0.23 -8.11
N VAL A 8 8.61 -1.09 -7.63
CA VAL A 8 8.41 -1.82 -6.37
C VAL A 8 8.08 -0.83 -5.25
N ASN A 9 7.13 -1.22 -4.39
CA ASN A 9 6.60 -0.41 -3.29
C ASN A 9 5.87 0.88 -3.70
N GLY A 10 5.37 0.99 -4.95
CA GLY A 10 4.66 2.19 -5.40
C GLY A 10 5.57 3.38 -5.69
N GLN A 11 6.88 3.13 -5.82
CA GLN A 11 7.82 4.13 -6.33
C GLN A 11 7.50 4.43 -7.80
N LEU A 12 7.82 5.64 -8.22
CA LEU A 12 7.60 6.08 -9.59
C LEU A 12 8.89 6.65 -10.18
N PRO A 13 9.09 6.49 -11.50
CA PRO A 13 10.18 7.14 -12.19
C PRO A 13 9.99 8.65 -12.18
N ASN A 14 11.04 9.33 -12.57
CA ASN A 14 11.01 10.76 -12.76
C ASN A 14 9.93 11.15 -13.80
N LEU A 15 9.04 12.06 -13.42
CA LEU A 15 7.95 12.56 -14.27
C LEU A 15 8.45 13.17 -15.59
N ASP A 16 9.63 13.79 -15.62
CA ASP A 16 10.17 14.40 -16.85
C ASP A 16 10.50 13.36 -17.91
N LEU A 17 10.90 12.15 -17.49
CA LEU A 17 11.13 11.04 -18.40
C LEU A 17 9.82 10.61 -19.07
N ILE A 18 8.71 10.61 -18.34
CA ILE A 18 7.39 10.32 -18.88
C ILE A 18 6.94 11.43 -19.81
N ASN A 19 7.04 12.69 -19.37
CA ASN A 19 6.67 13.86 -20.18
C ASN A 19 7.44 13.88 -21.51
N LEU A 20 8.72 13.51 -21.49
CA LEU A 20 9.54 13.35 -22.69
C LEU A 20 8.98 12.27 -23.62
N LEU A 21 8.64 11.09 -23.10
CA LEU A 21 8.05 10.02 -23.90
C LEU A 21 6.70 10.41 -24.51
N VAL A 22 5.86 11.11 -23.73
CA VAL A 22 4.56 11.62 -24.20
C VAL A 22 4.75 12.64 -25.32
N LYS A 23 5.68 13.60 -25.16
CA LYS A 23 6.00 14.59 -26.20
C LYS A 23 6.57 13.94 -27.47
N LEU A 24 7.39 12.90 -27.34
CA LEU A 24 7.91 12.15 -28.49
C LEU A 24 6.80 11.35 -29.18
N ALA A 25 5.90 10.72 -28.41
CA ALA A 25 4.73 10.04 -28.97
C ALA A 25 3.89 11.00 -29.81
N ASP A 26 3.58 12.19 -29.28
CA ASP A 26 2.84 13.23 -29.99
C ASP A 26 3.58 13.67 -31.28
N LYS A 27 4.91 13.85 -31.20
CA LYS A 27 5.74 14.22 -32.36
C LYS A 27 5.69 13.19 -33.49
N PHE A 28 5.63 11.90 -33.16
CA PHE A 28 5.58 10.80 -34.14
C PHE A 28 4.14 10.32 -34.43
N ALA A 29 3.13 11.14 -34.10
CA ALA A 29 1.71 10.83 -34.30
C ALA A 29 1.25 9.50 -33.64
N LEU A 30 1.89 9.12 -32.54
CA LEU A 30 1.50 8.00 -31.71
C LEU A 30 0.57 8.48 -30.59
N VAL A 31 -0.39 7.65 -30.19
CA VAL A 31 -1.27 7.95 -29.05
C VAL A 31 -0.65 7.37 -27.78
N PRO A 32 -0.12 8.20 -26.86
CA PRO A 32 0.35 7.74 -25.56
C PRO A 32 -0.84 7.37 -24.67
N THR A 33 -0.71 6.27 -23.92
CA THR A 33 -1.71 5.81 -22.95
C THR A 33 -1.02 5.46 -21.64
N VAL A 34 -1.75 5.60 -20.53
CA VAL A 34 -1.32 5.18 -19.20
C VAL A 34 -2.42 4.28 -18.65
N PHE A 35 -2.05 3.16 -18.03
CA PHE A 35 -3.00 2.14 -17.57
C PHE A 35 -3.98 1.68 -18.68
N ASN A 36 -3.55 1.66 -19.95
CA ASN A 36 -4.36 1.38 -21.14
C ASN A 36 -5.53 2.35 -21.41
N HIS A 37 -5.59 3.51 -20.73
CA HIS A 37 -6.59 4.54 -21.02
C HIS A 37 -6.00 5.60 -21.95
N LYS A 38 -6.77 5.94 -22.99
CA LYS A 38 -6.50 7.08 -23.88
C LYS A 38 -6.90 8.39 -23.21
N ASP A 39 -6.82 9.49 -23.95
CA ASP A 39 -7.38 10.77 -23.53
C ASP A 39 -8.84 10.61 -23.09
N GLN A 40 -9.11 11.12 -21.89
CA GLN A 40 -10.39 10.95 -21.23
C GLN A 40 -11.27 12.15 -21.49
N ILE A 41 -12.53 11.87 -21.83
CA ILE A 41 -13.52 12.91 -22.12
C ILE A 41 -14.42 13.13 -20.90
N SER A 42 -14.57 12.11 -20.04
CA SER A 42 -15.45 12.12 -18.86
C SER A 42 -14.67 12.15 -17.55
N TRP A 43 -15.24 12.83 -16.55
CA TRP A 43 -14.73 12.81 -15.16
C TRP A 43 -14.70 11.40 -14.55
N TRP A 44 -15.61 10.52 -14.98
CA TRP A 44 -15.63 9.13 -14.52
C TRP A 44 -14.42 8.33 -15.00
N ASP A 45 -13.98 8.57 -16.24
CA ASP A 45 -12.80 7.90 -16.81
C ASP A 45 -11.52 8.37 -16.10
N VAL A 46 -11.47 9.66 -15.74
CA VAL A 46 -10.40 10.26 -14.92
C VAL A 46 -10.35 9.61 -13.55
N MET A 47 -11.49 9.50 -12.89
CA MET A 47 -11.59 8.85 -11.59
C MET A 47 -11.14 7.39 -11.67
N GLU A 48 -11.62 6.64 -12.68
CA GLU A 48 -11.26 5.24 -12.89
C GLU A 48 -9.75 5.07 -13.08
N THR A 49 -9.11 5.95 -13.84
CA THR A 49 -7.67 5.87 -14.09
C THR A 49 -6.84 6.27 -12.88
N CYS A 50 -7.26 7.31 -12.14
CA CYS A 50 -6.66 7.65 -10.86
C CYS A 50 -6.80 6.52 -9.84
N LEU A 51 -7.94 5.84 -9.80
CA LEU A 51 -8.17 4.68 -8.93
C LEU A 51 -7.28 3.50 -9.35
N LYS A 52 -7.16 3.21 -10.65
CA LYS A 52 -6.23 2.19 -11.17
C LYS A 52 -4.78 2.54 -10.84
N ALA A 53 -4.41 3.81 -10.94
CA ALA A 53 -3.08 4.29 -10.57
C ALA A 53 -2.79 4.10 -9.09
N ALA A 54 -3.69 4.57 -8.21
CA ALA A 54 -3.55 4.39 -6.78
C ALA A 54 -3.54 2.91 -6.38
N TYR A 55 -4.41 2.12 -7.02
CA TYR A 55 -4.47 0.69 -6.81
C TYR A 55 -3.14 0.00 -7.18
N SER A 56 -2.62 0.30 -8.38
CA SER A 56 -1.36 -0.26 -8.86
C SER A 56 -0.19 0.13 -7.94
N GLN A 57 -0.11 1.40 -7.55
CA GLN A 57 0.91 1.87 -6.60
C GLN A 57 0.82 1.19 -5.23
N ALA A 58 -0.39 0.91 -4.74
CA ALA A 58 -0.58 0.30 -3.42
C ALA A 58 -0.27 -1.20 -3.39
N PHE A 59 -0.70 -1.95 -4.41
CA PHE A 59 -0.76 -3.42 -4.34
C PHE A 59 0.02 -4.14 -5.45
N VAL A 60 0.35 -3.47 -6.55
CA VAL A 60 1.09 -4.10 -7.65
C VAL A 60 2.58 -3.92 -7.41
N PHE A 61 3.26 -5.00 -7.06
CA PHE A 61 4.69 -4.98 -6.75
C PHE A 61 5.58 -4.94 -7.99
N ASN A 62 5.11 -5.55 -9.09
CA ASN A 62 5.88 -5.68 -10.31
C ASN A 62 4.94 -5.63 -11.51
N GLU A 63 4.98 -4.52 -12.25
CA GLU A 63 4.25 -4.32 -13.50
C GLU A 63 5.04 -4.87 -14.70
N GLY A 64 6.37 -4.71 -14.66
CA GLY A 64 7.32 -5.29 -15.62
C GLY A 64 8.77 -5.17 -15.16
N LEU A 65 9.73 -5.54 -16.02
CA LEU A 65 11.17 -5.52 -15.67
C LEU A 65 11.64 -4.17 -15.11
N HIS A 66 11.05 -3.06 -15.58
CA HIS A 66 11.34 -1.71 -15.08
C HIS A 66 11.13 -1.57 -13.56
N SER A 67 10.20 -2.32 -12.97
CA SER A 67 9.80 -2.14 -11.57
C SER A 67 10.93 -2.36 -10.58
N VAL A 68 11.86 -3.28 -10.90
CA VAL A 68 12.98 -3.67 -10.03
C VAL A 68 14.09 -2.63 -10.00
N PHE A 69 14.15 -1.74 -11.00
CA PHE A 69 15.23 -0.75 -11.14
C PHE A 69 15.11 0.42 -10.17
N GLY A 70 13.91 0.70 -9.63
CA GLY A 70 13.67 1.79 -8.68
C GLY A 70 14.57 1.73 -7.45
N ARG A 71 14.84 0.53 -6.93
CA ARG A 71 15.74 0.33 -5.77
C ARG A 71 17.18 0.76 -6.00
N TYR A 72 17.62 0.76 -7.26
CA TYR A 72 18.98 1.16 -7.64
C TYR A 72 19.06 2.64 -8.01
N GLY A 73 17.98 3.40 -7.83
CA GLY A 73 17.88 4.79 -8.29
C GLY A 73 17.87 4.93 -9.81
N ILE A 74 17.66 3.82 -10.53
CA ILE A 74 17.63 3.80 -12.00
C ILE A 74 16.20 4.12 -12.44
N GLN A 75 16.06 5.23 -13.18
CA GLN A 75 14.80 5.67 -13.74
C GLN A 75 14.45 4.78 -14.95
N ALA A 76 13.45 3.92 -14.79
CA ALA A 76 13.06 2.93 -15.79
C ALA A 76 11.57 3.03 -16.10
N ILE A 77 11.23 2.88 -17.38
CA ILE A 77 9.87 2.88 -17.92
C ILE A 77 9.79 1.75 -18.93
N THR A 78 8.64 1.08 -19.02
CA THR A 78 8.38 0.12 -20.11
C THR A 78 7.36 0.69 -21.08
N ILE A 79 7.72 0.64 -22.37
CA ILE A 79 6.80 0.97 -23.46
C ILE A 79 6.20 -0.34 -23.93
N ARG A 80 4.89 -0.50 -23.74
CA ARG A 80 4.15 -1.63 -24.32
C ARG A 80 3.42 -1.21 -25.58
N THR A 81 3.52 -2.05 -26.59
CA THR A 81 2.60 -2.04 -27.72
C THR A 81 1.21 -2.39 -27.18
N GLY A 82 0.17 -1.69 -27.65
CA GLY A 82 -1.18 -1.82 -27.07
C GLY A 82 -1.71 -3.26 -27.08
N GLU A 83 -2.81 -3.49 -26.36
CA GLU A 83 -3.45 -4.80 -26.26
C GLU A 83 -3.76 -5.42 -27.63
N ILE A 84 -3.91 -6.75 -27.63
CA ILE A 84 -4.28 -7.57 -28.78
C ILE A 84 -5.55 -6.98 -29.42
N GLY A 85 -5.44 -6.47 -30.65
CA GLY A 85 -6.56 -5.86 -31.39
C GLY A 85 -6.47 -4.33 -31.58
N SER A 86 -5.53 -3.65 -30.92
CA SER A 86 -5.17 -2.27 -31.25
C SER A 86 -4.19 -2.21 -32.45
N PRO A 87 -4.12 -1.09 -33.22
CA PRO A 87 -3.14 -0.98 -34.29
C PRO A 87 -1.75 -1.18 -33.71
N LEU A 88 -1.08 -2.24 -34.18
CA LEU A 88 0.25 -2.63 -33.74
C LEU A 88 1.22 -1.49 -34.02
N LEU A 89 1.90 -1.01 -32.97
CA LEU A 89 3.04 -0.11 -33.12
C LEU A 89 4.08 -0.79 -34.02
N SER A 90 4.53 -0.10 -35.07
CA SER A 90 5.54 -0.67 -35.94
C SER A 90 6.90 -0.67 -35.24
N PHE A 91 7.81 -1.55 -35.69
CA PHE A 91 9.18 -1.56 -35.18
C PHE A 91 9.90 -0.23 -35.46
N SER A 92 9.56 0.43 -36.57
CA SER A 92 10.07 1.76 -36.90
C SER A 92 9.63 2.81 -35.87
N ASP A 93 8.36 2.78 -35.46
CA ASP A 93 7.83 3.73 -34.48
C ASP A 93 8.52 3.58 -33.11
N LEU A 94 8.73 2.34 -32.68
CA LEU A 94 9.50 2.04 -31.47
C LEU A 94 10.96 2.50 -31.59
N GLY A 95 11.59 2.28 -32.75
CA GLY A 95 12.94 2.75 -33.05
C GLY A 95 13.05 4.27 -32.93
N GLN A 96 12.10 5.00 -33.51
CA GLN A 96 12.05 6.47 -33.46
C GLN A 96 11.85 7.01 -32.03
N ILE A 97 10.98 6.38 -31.24
CA ILE A 97 10.78 6.71 -29.82
C ILE A 97 12.08 6.47 -29.04
N CYS A 98 12.72 5.31 -29.21
CA CYS A 98 13.97 4.97 -28.52
C CYS A 98 15.11 5.91 -28.90
N GLU A 99 15.32 6.16 -30.19
CA GLU A 99 16.34 7.08 -30.71
C GLU A 99 16.09 8.52 -30.21
N GLY A 100 14.83 8.98 -30.28
CA GLY A 100 14.42 10.28 -29.77
C GLY A 100 14.67 10.43 -28.27
N THR A 101 14.41 9.37 -27.50
CA THR A 101 14.64 9.33 -26.06
C THR A 101 16.13 9.40 -25.75
N LEU A 102 16.94 8.56 -26.39
CA LEU A 102 18.40 8.56 -26.21
C LEU A 102 19.03 9.90 -26.59
N ARG A 103 18.62 10.51 -27.71
CA ARG A 103 19.10 11.85 -28.10
C ARG A 103 18.70 12.91 -27.08
N SER A 104 17.46 12.86 -26.60
CA SER A 104 16.95 13.83 -25.63
C SER A 104 17.71 13.70 -24.31
N LEU A 105 17.88 12.49 -23.79
CA LEU A 105 18.64 12.22 -22.57
C LEU A 105 20.13 12.56 -22.69
N ASN A 106 20.74 12.31 -23.87
CA ASN A 106 22.14 12.65 -24.12
C ASN A 106 22.39 14.17 -24.17
N ASN A 107 21.35 14.95 -24.51
CA ASN A 107 21.43 16.40 -24.56
C ASN A 107 21.05 17.08 -23.23
N ILE A 108 20.75 16.32 -22.19
CA ILE A 108 20.48 16.87 -20.87
C ILE A 108 21.79 17.33 -20.24
N LEU A 109 21.88 18.62 -19.92
CA LEU A 109 23.06 19.23 -19.29
C LEU A 109 23.11 18.97 -17.77
N GLU A 110 21.97 18.77 -17.13
CA GLU A 110 21.84 18.59 -15.68
C GLU A 110 21.07 17.32 -15.34
N LYS A 111 21.52 16.58 -14.32
CA LYS A 111 20.73 15.47 -13.77
C LYS A 111 19.34 15.97 -13.38
N PHE A 112 18.33 15.11 -13.43
CA PHE A 112 16.97 15.48 -13.05
C PHE A 112 16.89 15.98 -11.60
N HIS A 113 16.94 17.30 -11.38
CA HIS A 113 17.15 17.90 -10.06
C HIS A 113 15.93 18.67 -9.51
N GLN A 114 14.87 18.83 -10.31
CA GLN A 114 13.64 19.57 -9.95
C GLN A 114 12.36 18.75 -10.15
N SER A 115 12.48 17.48 -10.53
CA SER A 115 11.34 16.71 -11.01
C SER A 115 10.65 15.92 -9.89
N TYR A 116 9.35 15.68 -10.07
CA TYR A 116 8.49 14.99 -9.12
C TYR A 116 8.64 13.46 -9.20
N PHE A 117 8.70 12.81 -8.03
CA PHE A 117 8.65 11.34 -7.87
C PHE A 117 7.34 10.85 -7.22
N LEU A 118 6.53 11.78 -6.73
CA LEU A 118 5.25 11.51 -6.08
C LEU A 118 4.16 12.23 -6.89
N TYR A 119 3.50 11.46 -7.74
CA TYR A 119 2.43 11.96 -8.61
C TYR A 119 1.42 10.85 -8.94
N ILE A 120 0.23 11.26 -9.35
CA ILE A 120 -0.80 10.39 -9.91
C ILE A 120 -1.11 10.89 -11.32
N MET A 121 -1.13 10.01 -12.32
CA MET A 121 -1.44 10.38 -13.71
C MET A 121 -2.91 10.10 -14.02
N PRO A 122 -3.79 11.12 -14.04
CA PRO A 122 -5.16 10.97 -14.51
C PRO A 122 -5.21 10.61 -15.99
N ASN A 123 -4.31 11.17 -16.81
CA ASN A 123 -4.17 10.84 -18.24
C ASN A 123 -2.68 10.96 -18.64
N ALA A 124 -2.35 10.66 -19.89
CA ALA A 124 -0.96 10.68 -20.36
C ALA A 124 -0.31 12.08 -20.40
N ARG A 125 -1.09 13.16 -20.41
CA ARG A 125 -0.59 14.54 -20.60
C ARG A 125 -0.70 15.43 -19.36
N SER A 126 -1.25 14.90 -18.27
CA SER A 126 -1.44 15.64 -17.04
C SER A 126 -1.14 14.76 -15.84
N PHE A 127 -0.69 15.41 -14.77
CA PHE A 127 -0.33 14.75 -13.53
C PHE A 127 -0.88 15.56 -12.36
N ILE A 128 -1.15 14.88 -11.26
CA ILE A 128 -1.52 15.47 -9.99
C ILE A 128 -0.30 15.36 -9.09
N SER A 129 0.29 16.49 -8.72
CA SER A 129 1.44 16.52 -7.81
C SER A 129 1.05 16.19 -6.38
N VAL A 130 2.02 15.68 -5.60
CA VAL A 130 1.91 15.39 -4.16
C VAL A 130 1.20 16.46 -3.32
N ALA A 131 1.37 17.74 -3.64
CA ALA A 131 0.76 18.85 -2.91
C ALA A 131 -0.78 18.83 -2.91
N TYR A 132 -1.41 18.27 -3.95
CA TYR A 132 -2.87 18.26 -4.08
C TYR A 132 -3.54 17.13 -3.30
N TYR A 133 -2.89 15.96 -3.22
CA TYR A 133 -3.49 14.77 -2.62
C TYR A 133 -3.01 14.49 -1.19
N MET A 134 -1.85 15.00 -0.76
CA MET A 134 -1.37 14.82 0.61
C MET A 134 -2.30 15.37 1.68
N PRO A 135 -2.96 16.54 1.50
CA PRO A 135 -3.96 17.03 2.45
C PRO A 135 -5.08 16.04 2.73
N CYS A 136 -5.44 15.18 1.76
CA CYS A 136 -6.46 14.15 1.95
C CYS A 136 -6.08 13.16 3.05
N ILE A 137 -4.81 12.75 3.16
CA ILE A 137 -4.33 11.88 4.25
C ILE A 137 -4.42 12.63 5.58
N GLY A 138 -4.00 13.90 5.61
CA GLY A 138 -4.10 14.72 6.82
C GLY A 138 -5.54 14.84 7.32
N LEU A 139 -6.49 15.14 6.42
CA LEU A 139 -7.92 15.18 6.73
C LEU A 139 -8.48 13.82 7.15
N MET A 140 -8.01 12.73 6.55
CA MET A 140 -8.41 11.37 6.92
C MET A 140 -7.90 10.97 8.30
N MET A 141 -6.70 11.40 8.70
CA MET A 141 -6.16 11.12 10.04
C MET A 141 -6.68 12.08 11.12
N LEU A 142 -7.22 13.25 10.73
CA LEU A 142 -7.70 14.28 11.66
C LEU A 142 -8.66 13.76 12.73
N PRO A 143 -9.66 12.89 12.44
CA PRO A 143 -10.54 12.36 13.47
C PRO A 143 -9.80 11.56 14.55
N LEU A 144 -8.75 10.83 14.19
CA LEU A 144 -7.94 10.08 15.17
C LEU A 144 -7.10 11.01 16.04
N VAL A 145 -6.56 12.09 15.46
CA VAL A 145 -5.85 13.13 16.22
C VAL A 145 -6.81 13.80 17.20
N ILE A 146 -8.05 14.10 16.80
CA ILE A 146 -9.07 14.65 17.70
C ILE A 146 -9.41 13.65 18.82
N LEU A 147 -9.57 12.36 18.51
CA LEU A 147 -9.81 11.32 19.51
C LEU A 147 -8.66 11.20 20.51
N MET A 148 -7.42 11.24 20.04
CA MET A 148 -6.21 11.25 20.87
C MET A 148 -6.20 12.46 21.81
N LEU A 149 -6.47 13.67 21.29
CA LEU A 149 -6.52 14.88 22.12
C LEU A 149 -7.66 14.82 23.15
N ARG A 150 -8.83 14.30 22.76
CA ARG A 150 -9.95 14.07 23.69
C ARG A 150 -9.54 13.10 24.80
N GLN A 151 -8.88 12.00 24.48
CA GLN A 151 -8.42 11.02 25.46
C GLN A 151 -7.39 11.60 26.41
N TRP A 152 -6.52 12.49 25.93
CA TRP A 152 -5.51 13.14 26.76
C TRP A 152 -6.07 14.22 27.70
N PHE A 153 -6.93 15.11 27.19
CA PHE A 153 -7.41 16.26 27.96
C PHE A 153 -8.69 16.00 28.76
N ILE A 154 -9.55 15.09 28.29
CA ILE A 154 -10.86 14.81 28.89
C ILE A 154 -10.89 13.38 29.46
N GLY A 155 -10.20 12.44 28.81
CA GLY A 155 -9.98 11.13 29.41
C GLY A 155 -9.07 11.26 30.62
N ASN A 156 -9.39 10.58 31.72
CA ASN A 156 -8.60 10.57 32.94
C ASN A 156 -7.26 9.81 32.75
N VAL A 157 -6.49 10.13 31.71
CA VAL A 157 -5.14 9.62 31.46
C VAL A 157 -4.16 10.49 32.25
N ASP A 158 -4.37 10.63 33.56
CA ASP A 158 -3.44 11.37 34.44
C ASP A 158 -2.10 10.64 34.56
N VAL A 159 -2.13 9.32 34.40
CA VAL A 159 -0.95 8.44 34.33
C VAL A 159 -1.13 7.50 33.15
N LEU A 160 -0.26 7.63 32.14
CA LEU A 160 -0.23 6.73 31.00
C LEU A 160 0.19 5.33 31.47
N ALA A 161 -0.79 4.42 31.56
CA ALA A 161 -0.52 3.02 31.84
C ALA A 161 -0.17 2.33 30.51
N THR A 162 1.09 1.94 30.33
CA THR A 162 1.49 1.12 29.18
C THR A 162 1.26 -0.35 29.52
N PRO A 163 0.16 -0.99 29.06
CA PRO A 163 -0.03 -2.40 29.35
C PRO A 163 1.03 -3.22 28.65
N ASN A 164 1.46 -4.31 29.29
CA ASN A 164 2.46 -5.21 28.71
C ASN A 164 2.00 -5.78 27.36
N SER A 165 0.68 -5.89 27.12
CA SER A 165 0.13 -6.35 25.83
C SER A 165 0.57 -5.47 24.65
N PHE A 166 0.68 -4.15 24.85
CA PHE A 166 1.16 -3.22 23.82
C PHE A 166 2.58 -3.59 23.36
N LEU A 167 3.48 -3.87 24.31
CA LEU A 167 4.84 -4.31 24.00
C LEU A 167 4.86 -5.72 23.43
N TYR A 168 4.03 -6.63 23.96
CA TYR A 168 3.96 -8.01 23.46
C TYR A 168 3.52 -8.06 22.00
N PHE A 169 2.56 -7.24 21.55
CA PHE A 169 2.15 -7.25 20.16
C PHE A 169 3.27 -6.82 19.20
N HIS A 170 4.06 -5.81 19.57
CA HIS A 170 5.23 -5.41 18.78
C HIS A 170 6.32 -6.50 18.75
N LEU A 171 6.58 -7.14 19.90
CA LEU A 171 7.52 -8.26 19.98
C LEU A 171 7.04 -9.48 19.19
N ILE A 172 5.74 -9.76 19.18
CA ILE A 172 5.11 -10.79 18.36
C ILE A 172 5.34 -10.47 16.89
N GLY A 173 5.06 -9.24 16.45
CA GLY A 173 5.33 -8.78 15.09
C GLY A 173 6.80 -8.99 14.66
N ALA A 174 7.73 -8.59 15.52
CA ALA A 174 9.16 -8.83 15.30
C ALA A 174 9.52 -10.33 15.23
N SER A 175 8.93 -11.15 16.10
CA SER A 175 9.15 -12.60 16.10
C SER A 175 8.61 -13.27 14.84
N ILE A 176 7.47 -12.81 14.32
CA ILE A 176 6.88 -13.29 13.07
C ILE A 176 7.85 -12.99 11.92
N TYR A 177 8.35 -11.75 11.84
CA TYR A 177 9.35 -11.39 10.83
C TYR A 177 10.61 -12.26 10.90
N VAL A 178 11.18 -12.46 12.09
CA VAL A 178 12.36 -13.34 12.27
C VAL A 178 12.04 -14.78 11.85
N SER A 179 10.84 -15.28 12.16
CA SER A 179 10.41 -16.62 11.76
C SER A 179 10.31 -16.76 10.24
N VAL A 180 9.73 -15.77 9.55
CA VAL A 180 9.65 -15.73 8.08
C VAL A 180 11.05 -15.76 7.47
N ILE A 181 11.94 -14.89 7.96
CA ILE A 181 13.32 -14.82 7.47
C ILE A 181 14.04 -16.16 7.67
N THR A 182 13.94 -16.74 8.87
CA THR A 182 14.58 -18.02 9.20
C THR A 182 14.07 -19.17 8.33
N VAL A 183 12.78 -19.23 8.06
CA VAL A 183 12.18 -20.28 7.21
C VAL A 183 12.68 -20.19 5.78
N GLU A 184 12.70 -18.98 5.20
CA GLU A 184 13.10 -18.80 3.80
C GLU A 184 14.62 -18.90 3.60
N THR A 185 15.45 -18.36 4.51
CA THR A 185 16.91 -18.46 4.37
C THR A 185 17.40 -19.90 4.47
N ASN A 186 16.72 -20.74 5.26
CA ASN A 186 17.04 -22.16 5.40
C ASN A 186 16.28 -23.06 4.39
N SER A 187 15.52 -22.47 3.46
CA SER A 187 14.74 -23.21 2.45
C SER A 187 13.80 -24.27 3.06
N LEU A 188 13.21 -23.96 4.23
CA LEU A 188 12.38 -24.87 5.02
C LEU A 188 10.93 -24.87 4.54
N GLU A 189 10.67 -25.45 3.35
CA GLU A 189 9.36 -25.32 2.69
C GLU A 189 8.16 -25.81 3.52
N TYR A 190 8.32 -26.92 4.26
CA TYR A 190 7.27 -27.48 5.12
C TYR A 190 6.88 -26.55 6.28
N PHE A 191 7.80 -25.68 6.71
CA PHE A 191 7.59 -24.78 7.86
C PHE A 191 6.95 -23.44 7.49
N ARG A 192 6.74 -23.15 6.20
CA ARG A 192 6.06 -21.91 5.72
C ARG A 192 4.66 -21.72 6.28
N ILE A 193 4.00 -22.80 6.71
CA ILE A 193 2.66 -22.76 7.30
C ILE A 193 2.66 -22.02 8.66
N ILE A 194 3.73 -22.15 9.44
CA ILE A 194 3.82 -21.55 10.78
C ILE A 194 3.75 -20.02 10.74
N PRO A 195 4.63 -19.30 9.99
CA PRO A 195 4.56 -17.85 9.92
C PRO A 195 3.27 -17.36 9.24
N LEU A 196 2.73 -18.11 8.28
CA LEU A 196 1.45 -17.76 7.64
C LEU A 196 0.29 -17.77 8.64
N ILE A 197 0.19 -18.80 9.49
CA ILE A 197 -0.83 -18.83 10.56
C ILE A 197 -0.57 -17.71 11.56
N ALA A 198 0.70 -17.47 11.92
CA ALA A 198 1.07 -16.41 12.85
C ALA A 198 0.69 -15.00 12.36
N LEU A 199 0.80 -14.73 11.05
CA LEU A 199 0.39 -13.45 10.46
C LEU A 199 -1.10 -13.13 10.61
N VAL A 200 -1.94 -14.15 10.74
CA VAL A 200 -3.39 -13.99 10.80
C VAL A 200 -3.89 -14.15 12.24
N LEU A 201 -3.20 -14.88 13.13
CA LEU A 201 -3.68 -15.22 14.47
C LEU A 201 -4.20 -14.00 15.28
N PRO A 202 -5.40 -14.07 15.90
CA PRO A 202 -5.96 -12.98 16.69
C PRO A 202 -5.31 -12.90 18.09
N TYR A 203 -4.10 -12.36 18.17
CA TYR A 203 -3.33 -12.27 19.40
C TYR A 203 -4.02 -11.52 20.55
N HIS A 204 -4.89 -10.56 20.21
CA HIS A 204 -5.68 -9.81 21.20
C HIS A 204 -6.56 -10.69 22.10
N LEU A 205 -6.93 -11.89 21.68
CA LEU A 205 -7.71 -12.83 22.49
C LEU A 205 -6.92 -13.46 23.64
N PHE A 206 -5.59 -13.44 23.58
CA PHE A 206 -4.73 -14.05 24.61
C PHE A 206 -4.34 -13.10 25.75
N PHE A 207 -4.57 -11.80 25.58
CA PHE A 207 -4.19 -10.78 26.56
C PHE A 207 -5.40 -9.93 26.92
N SER A 208 -5.83 -9.96 28.19
CA SER A 208 -6.89 -9.07 28.69
C SER A 208 -6.31 -7.73 29.16
N LEU A 209 -7.08 -6.66 28.96
CA LEU A 209 -6.76 -5.33 29.49
C LEU A 209 -7.48 -5.12 30.82
N LYS A 210 -6.84 -4.37 31.74
CA LYS A 210 -7.55 -3.85 32.92
C LYS A 210 -8.37 -2.63 32.52
N PRO A 211 -9.48 -2.32 33.22
CA PRO A 211 -10.32 -1.17 32.90
C PRO A 211 -9.55 0.17 32.81
N ASN A 212 -8.55 0.35 33.67
CA ASN A 212 -7.73 1.56 33.71
C ASN A 212 -6.74 1.67 32.53
N GLU A 213 -6.44 0.56 31.85
CA GLU A 213 -5.48 0.50 30.74
C GLU A 213 -6.16 0.77 29.39
N ILE A 214 -7.49 0.59 29.27
CA ILE A 214 -8.23 0.69 28.00
C ILE A 214 -8.05 2.06 27.35
N GLU A 215 -8.26 3.15 28.09
CA GLU A 215 -8.14 4.50 27.54
C GLU A 215 -6.68 4.84 27.17
N SER A 216 -5.70 4.33 27.92
CA SER A 216 -4.28 4.48 27.59
C SER A 216 -3.92 3.76 26.28
N VAL A 217 -4.45 2.56 26.05
CA VAL A 217 -4.23 1.81 24.80
C VAL A 217 -4.88 2.51 23.61
N ARG A 218 -6.11 3.02 23.76
CA ARG A 218 -6.77 3.77 22.68
C ARG A 218 -5.98 5.03 22.32
N PHE A 219 -5.46 5.73 23.32
CA PHE A 219 -4.59 6.88 23.12
C PHE A 219 -3.31 6.49 22.34
N LEU A 220 -2.60 5.44 22.80
CA LEU A 220 -1.39 4.94 22.16
C LEU A 220 -1.64 4.46 20.72
N PHE A 221 -2.75 3.77 20.48
CA PHE A 221 -3.15 3.36 19.14
C PHE A 221 -3.37 4.56 18.22
N ASN A 222 -4.14 5.55 18.65
CA ASN A 222 -4.49 6.70 17.83
C ASN A 222 -3.25 7.51 17.43
N ILE A 223 -2.29 7.71 18.35
CA ILE A 223 -1.04 8.40 18.04
C ILE A 223 -0.14 7.57 17.12
N GLU A 224 0.05 6.28 17.43
CA GLU A 224 0.93 5.40 16.67
C GLU A 224 0.42 5.20 15.24
N PHE A 225 -0.88 4.92 15.07
CA PHE A 225 -1.49 4.73 13.76
C PHE A 225 -1.48 6.02 12.93
N SER A 226 -1.70 7.19 13.55
CA SER A 226 -1.61 8.49 12.87
C SER A 226 -0.20 8.80 12.37
N LEU A 227 0.82 8.57 13.20
CA LEU A 227 2.22 8.73 12.80
C LEU A 227 2.62 7.72 11.72
N PHE A 228 2.22 6.45 11.88
CA PHE A 228 2.47 5.40 10.91
C PHE A 228 1.88 5.73 9.55
N CYS A 229 0.60 6.12 9.46
CA CYS A 229 -0.03 6.50 8.20
C CYS A 229 0.62 7.75 7.58
N GLY A 230 1.03 8.73 8.40
CA GLY A 230 1.78 9.90 7.94
C GLY A 230 3.10 9.50 7.27
N CYS A 231 3.92 8.71 7.95
CA CYS A 231 5.18 8.19 7.41
C CYS A 231 4.97 7.31 6.18
N LEU A 232 3.97 6.41 6.22
CA LEU A 232 3.65 5.52 5.11
C LEU A 232 3.22 6.32 3.88
N SER A 233 2.49 7.43 4.05
CA SER A 233 2.04 8.25 2.92
C SER A 233 3.19 8.85 2.11
N LEU A 234 4.34 9.11 2.76
CA LEU A 234 5.56 9.61 2.11
C LEU A 234 6.31 8.51 1.35
N LEU A 235 6.17 7.25 1.76
CA LEU A 235 6.79 6.10 1.10
C LEU A 235 5.90 5.54 -0.02
N ASN A 236 4.61 5.39 0.27
CA ASN A 236 3.58 4.90 -0.63
C ASN A 236 2.23 5.53 -0.23
N PHE A 237 1.91 6.63 -0.89
CA PHE A 237 0.67 7.38 -0.65
C PHE A 237 -0.57 6.51 -0.78
N SER A 238 -0.65 5.73 -1.85
CA SER A 238 -1.85 4.94 -2.15
C SER A 238 -2.09 3.84 -1.14
N LEU A 239 -1.04 3.18 -0.67
CA LEU A 239 -1.13 2.17 0.38
C LEU A 239 -1.62 2.79 1.70
N ALA A 240 -1.08 3.96 2.08
CA ALA A 240 -1.57 4.70 3.26
C ALA A 240 -3.04 5.11 3.13
N LEU A 241 -3.45 5.54 1.93
CA LEU A 241 -4.82 5.92 1.61
C LEU A 241 -5.77 4.73 1.81
N PHE A 242 -5.47 3.55 1.24
CA PHE A 242 -6.31 2.37 1.41
C PHE A 242 -6.38 1.89 2.86
N ILE A 243 -5.25 1.83 3.57
CA ILE A 243 -5.22 1.43 4.98
C ILE A 243 -6.03 2.40 5.85
N GLY A 244 -5.91 3.70 5.61
CA GLY A 244 -6.66 4.71 6.35
C GLY A 244 -8.16 4.69 6.04
N PHE A 245 -8.56 4.52 4.78
CA PHE A 245 -9.97 4.38 4.39
C PHE A 245 -10.66 3.20 5.06
N ILE A 246 -9.91 2.15 5.35
CA ILE A 246 -10.40 0.98 6.07
C ILE A 246 -10.41 1.23 7.58
N THR A 247 -9.29 1.68 8.13
CA THR A 247 -9.06 1.68 9.58
C THR A 247 -9.72 2.86 10.27
N VAL A 248 -9.72 4.07 9.66
CA VAL A 248 -10.28 5.27 10.32
C VAL A 248 -11.78 5.13 10.56
N PRO A 249 -12.63 4.74 9.57
CA PRO A 249 -14.05 4.53 9.83
C PRO A 249 -14.28 3.43 10.88
N LEU A 250 -13.48 2.37 10.86
CA LEU A 250 -13.55 1.29 11.84
C LEU A 250 -13.31 1.81 13.26
N VAL A 251 -12.27 2.62 13.46
CA VAL A 251 -11.94 3.23 14.77
C VAL A 251 -13.06 4.17 15.23
N LEU A 252 -13.63 4.96 14.33
CA LEU A 252 -14.75 5.85 14.64
C LEU A 252 -16.00 5.07 15.04
N LEU A 253 -16.33 3.99 14.32
CA LEU A 253 -17.44 3.11 14.67
C LEU A 253 -17.25 2.50 16.07
N ILE A 254 -16.05 1.98 16.36
CA ILE A 254 -15.70 1.42 17.68
C ILE A 254 -15.83 2.48 18.79
N SER A 255 -15.39 3.71 18.51
CA SER A 255 -15.30 4.76 19.53
C SER A 255 -16.65 5.40 19.88
N PHE A 256 -17.62 5.40 18.95
CA PHE A 256 -18.87 6.13 19.10
C PHE A 256 -20.14 5.26 19.09
N VAL A 257 -20.10 4.04 18.57
CA VAL A 257 -21.29 3.20 18.43
C VAL A 257 -21.34 2.16 19.54
N SER A 258 -22.30 2.30 20.47
CA SER A 258 -22.64 1.25 21.43
C SER A 258 -23.51 0.18 20.75
N LEU A 259 -22.93 -0.97 20.42
CA LEU A 259 -23.65 -2.08 19.81
C LEU A 259 -24.30 -3.00 20.88
N PRO A 260 -25.49 -3.57 20.62
CA PRO A 260 -26.04 -4.64 21.45
C PRO A 260 -25.14 -5.89 21.37
N LYS A 261 -25.07 -6.71 22.43
CA LYS A 261 -24.13 -7.84 22.57
C LYS A 261 -24.07 -8.81 21.38
N ILE A 262 -25.21 -9.07 20.72
CA ILE A 262 -25.28 -9.94 19.53
C ILE A 262 -24.60 -9.27 18.33
N ALA A 263 -24.83 -7.97 18.12
CA ALA A 263 -24.21 -7.20 17.06
C ALA A 263 -22.71 -6.97 17.34
N GLU A 264 -22.32 -6.89 18.61
CA GLU A 264 -20.91 -6.78 19.02
C GLU A 264 -20.11 -8.03 18.59
N GLY A 265 -20.65 -9.24 18.75
CA GLY A 265 -20.03 -10.47 18.29
C GLY A 265 -19.85 -10.52 16.76
N PHE A 266 -20.89 -10.10 16.00
CA PHE A 266 -20.80 -9.99 14.55
C PHE A 266 -19.76 -8.94 14.13
N PHE A 267 -19.73 -7.81 14.82
CA PHE A 267 -18.80 -6.72 14.55
C PHE A 267 -17.35 -7.11 14.85
N LYS A 268 -17.07 -7.93 15.88
CA LYS A 268 -15.74 -8.53 16.14
C LYS A 268 -15.23 -9.31 14.94
N ILE A 269 -16.10 -10.17 14.40
CA ILE A 269 -15.76 -11.01 13.24
C ILE A 269 -15.57 -10.13 12.01
N ALA A 270 -16.45 -9.16 11.76
CA ALA A 270 -16.34 -8.25 10.64
C ALA A 270 -15.07 -7.38 10.71
N ALA A 271 -14.77 -6.81 11.88
CA ALA A 271 -13.56 -6.02 12.12
C ALA A 271 -12.30 -6.85 11.90
N TYR A 272 -12.29 -8.11 12.31
CA TYR A 272 -11.16 -9.00 12.04
C TYR A 272 -11.09 -9.44 10.56
N ALA A 273 -12.22 -9.67 9.88
CA ALA A 273 -12.24 -10.04 8.46
C ALA A 273 -11.65 -8.96 7.55
N VAL A 274 -11.68 -7.70 7.99
CA VAL A 274 -11.12 -6.54 7.31
C VAL A 274 -9.59 -6.40 7.56
N HIS A 275 -8.95 -7.40 8.17
CA HIS A 275 -7.50 -7.42 8.37
C HIS A 275 -6.75 -7.23 7.02
N PRO A 276 -5.76 -6.33 6.93
CA PRO A 276 -5.06 -6.02 5.67
C PRO A 276 -4.50 -7.26 4.95
N VAL A 277 -3.96 -8.22 5.71
CA VAL A 277 -3.46 -9.50 5.17
C VAL A 277 -4.60 -10.34 4.58
N LEU A 278 -5.76 -10.43 5.25
CA LEU A 278 -6.93 -11.15 4.71
C LEU A 278 -7.45 -10.49 3.44
N ILE A 279 -7.47 -9.15 3.38
CA ILE A 279 -7.87 -8.42 2.17
C ILE A 279 -6.92 -8.72 1.02
N SER A 280 -5.59 -8.73 1.25
CA SER A 280 -4.63 -9.08 0.20
C SER A 280 -4.81 -10.51 -0.31
N ILE A 281 -5.13 -11.44 0.58
CA ILE A 281 -5.43 -12.84 0.24
C ILE A 281 -6.72 -12.94 -0.59
N LEU A 282 -7.80 -12.30 -0.13
CA LEU A 282 -9.10 -12.26 -0.83
C LEU A 282 -8.98 -11.63 -2.22
N TYR A 283 -8.10 -10.64 -2.36
CA TYR A 283 -7.82 -10.03 -3.65
C TYR A 283 -7.09 -10.98 -4.60
N GLU A 284 -6.05 -11.69 -4.13
CA GLU A 284 -5.35 -12.67 -4.98
C GLU A 284 -6.32 -13.73 -5.51
N PHE A 285 -7.31 -14.13 -4.69
CA PHE A 285 -8.41 -14.99 -5.13
C PHE A 285 -9.27 -14.38 -6.22
N TYR A 286 -9.65 -13.12 -6.06
CA TYR A 286 -10.45 -12.40 -7.05
C TYR A 286 -9.73 -12.28 -8.39
N VAL A 287 -8.44 -11.89 -8.40
CA VAL A 287 -7.66 -11.71 -9.63
C VAL A 287 -7.43 -13.01 -10.38
N THR A 288 -7.09 -14.08 -9.64
CA THR A 288 -6.73 -15.36 -10.25
C THR A 288 -7.95 -16.18 -10.66
N ASN A 289 -9.18 -15.73 -10.34
CA ASN A 289 -10.42 -16.49 -10.48
C ASN A 289 -10.27 -17.92 -9.92
N SER A 290 -9.46 -18.07 -8.87
CA SER A 290 -9.11 -19.36 -8.29
C SER A 290 -9.95 -19.61 -7.05
N THR A 291 -10.27 -20.88 -6.78
CA THR A 291 -10.98 -21.24 -5.56
C THR A 291 -10.06 -21.08 -4.34
N PRO A 292 -10.60 -20.67 -3.18
CA PRO A 292 -9.82 -20.57 -1.96
C PRO A 292 -9.32 -21.93 -1.50
N THR A 293 -8.06 -22.23 -1.83
CA THR A 293 -7.37 -23.47 -1.44
C THR A 293 -6.17 -23.16 -0.55
N TRP A 294 -5.63 -24.17 0.13
CA TRP A 294 -4.39 -24.01 0.90
C TRP A 294 -3.19 -23.63 0.02
N LYS A 295 -3.18 -24.07 -1.24
CA LYS A 295 -2.09 -23.76 -2.18
C LYS A 295 -2.02 -22.28 -2.51
N SER A 296 -3.17 -21.64 -2.66
CA SER A 296 -3.28 -20.20 -2.92
C SER A 296 -2.96 -19.33 -1.70
N LEU A 297 -3.23 -19.81 -0.48
CA LEU A 297 -2.74 -19.12 0.71
C LEU A 297 -1.21 -19.16 0.80
N LEU A 298 -0.62 -20.29 0.41
CA LEU A 298 0.83 -20.42 0.30
C LEU A 298 1.40 -19.57 -0.84
N SER A 299 0.67 -19.36 -1.94
CA SER A 299 1.13 -18.47 -3.02
C SER A 299 1.19 -17.01 -2.59
N VAL A 300 0.22 -16.52 -1.82
CA VAL A 300 0.27 -15.16 -1.23
C VAL A 300 1.48 -15.01 -0.33
N TYR A 301 1.72 -15.99 0.54
CA TYR A 301 2.89 -16.02 1.41
C TYR A 301 4.19 -16.02 0.61
N GLN A 302 4.31 -16.91 -0.38
CA GLN A 302 5.46 -16.99 -1.27
C GLN A 302 5.66 -15.68 -2.05
N TYR A 303 4.58 -15.03 -2.48
CA TYR A 303 4.65 -13.76 -3.18
C TYR A 303 5.20 -12.65 -2.27
N LEU A 304 4.75 -12.57 -1.02
CA LEU A 304 5.27 -11.63 -0.02
C LEU A 304 6.74 -11.91 0.33
N THR A 305 7.14 -13.17 0.48
CA THR A 305 8.53 -13.50 0.79
C THR A 305 9.44 -13.29 -0.42
N VAL A 306 9.07 -13.77 -1.59
CA VAL A 306 9.83 -13.58 -2.84
C VAL A 306 9.99 -12.10 -3.15
N SER A 307 8.93 -11.29 -2.98
CA SER A 307 9.04 -9.84 -3.20
C SER A 307 9.97 -9.16 -2.19
N HIS A 308 9.98 -9.61 -0.94
CA HIS A 308 10.92 -9.10 0.06
C HIS A 308 12.38 -9.53 -0.24
N PHE A 309 12.63 -10.81 -0.52
CA PHE A 309 13.99 -11.33 -0.73
C PHE A 309 14.58 -10.93 -2.08
N LEU A 310 13.81 -10.98 -3.16
CA LEU A 310 14.31 -10.67 -4.51
C LEU A 310 14.27 -9.18 -4.81
N TYR A 311 13.23 -8.47 -4.38
CA TYR A 311 13.01 -7.07 -4.75
C TYR A 311 13.24 -6.07 -3.61
N HIS A 312 13.53 -6.54 -2.39
CA HIS A 312 13.63 -5.71 -1.19
C HIS A 312 12.36 -4.87 -0.94
N SER A 313 11.20 -5.48 -1.21
CA SER A 313 9.91 -4.90 -0.84
C SER A 313 9.82 -4.66 0.67
N PHE A 314 9.32 -3.49 1.09
CA PHE A 314 9.10 -3.18 2.50
C PHE A 314 7.75 -3.68 3.01
N THR A 315 6.91 -4.29 2.17
CA THR A 315 5.55 -4.68 2.57
C THR A 315 5.53 -5.78 3.63
N LEU A 316 6.39 -6.79 3.51
CA LEU A 316 6.52 -7.83 4.54
C LEU A 316 6.91 -7.24 5.91
N PRO A 317 8.01 -6.46 6.06
CA PRO A 317 8.33 -5.85 7.34
C PRO A 317 7.24 -4.87 7.80
N LEU A 318 6.58 -4.14 6.90
CA LEU A 318 5.46 -3.26 7.26
C LEU A 318 4.27 -4.04 7.85
N ILE A 319 3.92 -5.20 7.27
CA ILE A 319 2.87 -6.07 7.80
C ILE A 319 3.26 -6.56 9.20
N CYS A 320 4.48 -7.08 9.36
CA CYS A 320 4.92 -7.67 10.62
C CYS A 320 5.13 -6.65 11.74
N PHE A 321 5.80 -5.52 11.47
CA PHE A 321 6.17 -4.55 12.49
C PHE A 321 5.09 -3.51 12.80
N ALA A 322 4.19 -3.22 11.86
CA ALA A 322 3.17 -2.20 12.06
C ALA A 322 1.75 -2.78 12.00
N LEU A 323 1.35 -3.40 10.87
CA LEU A 323 -0.06 -3.77 10.69
C LEU A 323 -0.54 -4.85 11.66
N VAL A 324 0.21 -5.93 11.87
CA VAL A 324 -0.18 -7.01 12.80
C VAL A 324 -0.27 -6.50 14.24
N PRO A 325 0.72 -5.75 14.78
CA PRO A 325 0.61 -5.15 16.11
C PRO A 325 -0.55 -4.16 16.22
N LEU A 326 -0.63 -3.17 15.32
CA LEU A 326 -1.66 -2.12 15.35
C LEU A 326 -3.07 -2.70 15.26
N TRP A 327 -3.28 -3.71 14.41
CA TRP A 327 -4.59 -4.35 14.30
C TRP A 327 -5.00 -5.08 15.58
N ASN A 328 -4.05 -5.78 16.22
CA ASN A 328 -4.33 -6.43 17.51
C ASN A 328 -4.55 -5.42 18.63
N ILE A 329 -3.81 -4.31 18.66
CA ILE A 329 -4.03 -3.21 19.61
C ILE A 329 -5.44 -2.62 19.42
N LEU A 330 -5.83 -2.36 18.16
CA LEU A 330 -7.16 -1.83 17.84
C LEU A 330 -8.26 -2.76 18.37
N LEU A 331 -8.22 -4.04 17.99
CA LEU A 331 -9.23 -5.02 18.41
C LEU A 331 -9.21 -5.25 19.93
N GLN A 332 -8.03 -5.25 20.57
CA GLN A 332 -7.94 -5.35 22.03
C GLN A 332 -8.64 -4.16 22.70
N SER A 333 -8.43 -2.94 22.21
CA SER A 333 -9.04 -1.72 22.77
C SER A 333 -10.54 -1.57 22.50
N ALA A 334 -11.03 -2.25 21.45
CA ALA A 334 -12.41 -2.24 21.03
C ALA A 334 -13.29 -3.19 21.86
N PHE A 335 -12.72 -4.29 22.33
CA PHE A 335 -13.46 -5.43 22.89
C PHE A 335 -13.01 -5.84 24.29
N ALA A 336 -12.24 -4.98 24.97
CA ALA A 336 -11.79 -5.15 26.36
C ALA A 336 -12.87 -4.91 27.40
#